data_AF-A0A0B7NDV2-F1
#
_entry.id   AF-A0A0B7NDV2-F1
#
_cell.length_a   1.000
_cell.length_b   1.000
_cell.length_c   1.000
_cell.angle_alpha   90.00
_cell.angle_beta   90.00
_cell.angle_gamma   90.00
#
_symmetry.space_group_name_H-M   'P 1'
#
loop_
_entity.id
_entity.type
_entity.pdbx_description
1 polymer ?
#
loop_
_entity_poly.entity_id
_entity_poly.type
_entity_poly.pdbx_seq_one_letter_code
_entity_poly.pdbx_strand_id
1 'polypeptide(L)'
;MYSPKILVPTSITESKLAVQSFAPIFTTTNHYRQQLNIESIRQHSLKDAVRLASQVNMKHDTNGCDGCDLVAGYYMTALKYARESEPIQCNSVLFDLTWQMTNLVLSHRETSTYQYLHWFDLITAELWEFAKQLKEESFERDLHVALSEGSSIDSLAKETRSDSGEEHEEETYLRAIRITIYNCRALVCEQSNEVNQAIVYYRKCASVRPTPFELQQHLQQTALATMQRLMEASRFSITHKLKSSSTFTLESSTSSAASSSVSSSSNSRTVNCSCCGIEKSVMPVCSRCRSQPYCSVRCVKAHKLVHQLSCCPSSSSS
;
A
#
# COMPACT_ATOMS: atom_id res chain seq x y z
N MET A 1 -70.58 10.25 -33.90
CA MET A 1 -71.54 10.33 -32.78
C MET A 1 -70.80 9.85 -31.53
N TYR A 2 -70.44 10.60 -30.50
CA TYR A 2 -70.62 11.99 -30.10
C TYR A 2 -69.24 12.57 -29.71
N SER A 3 -69.08 13.88 -29.91
CA SER A 3 -67.91 14.68 -29.55
C SER A 3 -68.06 15.33 -28.15
N PRO A 4 -67.01 15.96 -27.60
CA PRO A 4 -66.77 16.20 -26.17
C PRO A 4 -67.36 17.53 -25.67
N LYS A 5 -67.31 17.75 -24.34
CA LYS A 5 -67.48 19.09 -23.75
C LYS A 5 -66.38 19.41 -22.75
N ILE A 6 -65.61 20.43 -23.14
CA ILE A 6 -64.75 21.28 -22.33
C ILE A 6 -65.63 22.23 -21.52
N LEU A 7 -65.25 22.54 -20.28
CA LEU A 7 -65.55 23.80 -19.59
C LEU A 7 -64.37 24.15 -18.66
N VAL A 8 -63.85 25.36 -18.85
CA VAL A 8 -62.82 26.05 -18.05
C VAL A 8 -63.52 27.27 -17.35
N PRO A 9 -62.84 28.17 -16.61
CA PRO A 9 -62.72 28.27 -15.15
C PRO A 9 -63.39 29.53 -14.54
N THR A 10 -63.35 29.68 -13.20
CA THR A 10 -63.39 30.95 -12.43
C THR A 10 -63.10 30.60 -10.95
N SER A 11 -61.90 30.87 -10.38
CA SER A 11 -61.44 32.07 -9.64
C SER A 11 -62.35 32.38 -8.42
N ILE A 12 -61.94 32.54 -7.15
CA ILE A 12 -60.94 33.44 -6.52
C ILE A 12 -60.82 33.06 -5.01
N THR A 13 -59.58 33.11 -4.47
CA THR A 13 -59.10 33.27 -3.06
C THR A 13 -59.77 32.55 -1.87
N GLU A 14 -58.94 31.83 -1.10
CA GLU A 14 -58.58 32.30 0.25
C GLU A 14 -57.27 31.67 0.75
N SER A 15 -56.46 32.54 1.33
CA SER A 15 -55.06 32.32 1.72
C SER A 15 -54.95 31.57 3.03
N LYS A 16 -54.25 30.43 3.05
CA LYS A 16 -53.52 29.96 4.24
C LYS A 16 -52.08 29.63 3.85
N LEU A 17 -51.21 30.54 4.24
CA LEU A 17 -49.76 30.40 4.30
C LEU A 17 -49.40 29.14 5.10
N ALA A 18 -49.20 28.02 4.43
CA ALA A 18 -48.41 26.94 4.96
C ALA A 18 -46.94 27.29 4.69
N VAL A 19 -46.30 27.87 5.70
CA VAL A 19 -44.85 27.97 5.78
C VAL A 19 -44.31 26.55 5.78
N GLN A 20 -43.92 26.05 4.60
CA GLN A 20 -43.08 24.87 4.49
C GLN A 20 -41.71 25.26 5.03
N SER A 21 -41.58 25.11 6.34
CA SER A 21 -40.31 24.98 7.04
C SER A 21 -39.51 23.85 6.36
N PHE A 22 -38.56 24.22 5.51
CA PHE A 22 -37.40 23.39 5.22
C PHE A 22 -36.63 23.19 6.53
N ALA A 23 -37.05 22.19 7.30
CA ALA A 23 -36.24 21.69 8.39
C ALA A 23 -35.08 20.92 7.74
N PRO A 24 -33.82 21.18 8.13
CA PRO A 24 -32.72 20.32 7.73
C PRO A 24 -32.98 18.95 8.37
N ILE A 25 -33.05 17.90 7.55
CA ILE A 25 -33.01 16.53 8.05
C ILE A 25 -31.59 16.32 8.60
N PHE A 26 -31.39 16.70 9.85
CA PHE A 26 -30.22 16.34 10.61
C PHE A 26 -30.30 14.84 10.91
N THR A 27 -29.59 14.04 10.14
CA THR A 27 -29.22 12.64 10.45
C THR A 27 -28.19 12.61 11.59
N THR A 28 -28.48 13.25 12.73
CA THR A 28 -27.52 13.34 13.86
C THR A 28 -27.67 12.22 14.89
N THR A 29 -28.65 11.34 14.74
CA THR A 29 -28.96 10.29 15.74
C THR A 29 -28.06 9.04 15.66
N ASN A 30 -27.27 8.85 14.59
CA ASN A 30 -26.43 7.65 14.44
C ASN A 30 -24.99 7.80 14.96
N HIS A 31 -24.40 9.00 14.93
CA HIS A 31 -22.99 9.18 15.29
C HIS A 31 -22.71 8.89 16.78
N TYR A 32 -23.64 9.27 17.68
CA TYR A 32 -23.51 9.03 19.12
C TYR A 32 -23.67 7.55 19.50
N ARG A 33 -24.56 6.83 18.80
CA ARG A 33 -24.75 5.38 18.99
C ARG A 33 -23.60 4.56 18.41
N GLN A 34 -22.97 5.02 17.33
CA GLN A 34 -21.74 4.45 16.77
C GLN A 34 -20.55 4.64 17.72
N GLN A 35 -20.36 5.83 18.31
CA GLN A 35 -19.28 6.09 19.26
C GLN A 35 -19.38 5.25 20.55
N LEU A 36 -20.59 5.12 21.12
CA LEU A 36 -20.79 4.28 22.32
C LEU A 36 -20.49 2.79 22.05
N ASN A 37 -20.75 2.30 20.83
CA ASN A 37 -20.43 0.92 20.48
C ASN A 37 -18.91 0.72 20.32
N ILE A 38 -18.22 1.70 19.71
CA ILE A 38 -16.76 1.69 19.52
C ILE A 38 -16.01 1.79 20.86
N GLU A 39 -16.44 2.64 21.78
CA GLU A 39 -15.83 2.74 23.12
C GLU A 39 -16.04 1.46 23.94
N SER A 40 -17.17 0.79 23.77
CA SER A 40 -17.41 -0.52 24.40
C SER A 40 -16.48 -1.60 23.85
N ILE A 41 -16.11 -1.54 22.57
CA ILE A 41 -15.20 -2.50 21.92
C ILE A 41 -13.78 -2.42 22.47
N ARG A 42 -13.34 -1.27 23.01
CA ARG A 42 -12.06 -1.18 23.74
C ARG A 42 -11.98 -2.13 24.94
N GLN A 43 -13.12 -2.57 25.47
CA GLN A 43 -13.18 -3.54 26.56
C GLN A 43 -13.32 -4.99 26.06
N HIS A 44 -13.41 -5.21 24.75
CA HIS A 44 -13.65 -6.50 24.12
C HIS A 44 -12.44 -7.00 23.32
N SER A 45 -12.40 -8.29 23.01
CA SER A 45 -11.30 -8.90 22.28
C SER A 45 -11.30 -8.53 20.79
N LEU A 46 -10.15 -8.67 20.12
CA LEU A 46 -10.02 -8.56 18.65
C LEU A 46 -11.11 -9.36 17.91
N LYS A 47 -11.43 -10.56 18.40
CA LYS A 47 -12.45 -11.45 17.83
C LYS A 47 -13.86 -10.86 17.92
N ASP A 48 -14.16 -10.14 18.99
CA ASP A 48 -15.48 -9.54 19.18
C ASP A 48 -15.72 -8.40 18.19
N ALA A 49 -14.70 -7.57 17.93
CA ALA A 49 -14.80 -6.50 16.94
C ALA A 49 -15.03 -7.05 15.53
N VAL A 50 -14.31 -8.11 15.14
CA VAL A 50 -14.53 -8.82 13.87
C VAL A 50 -15.94 -9.44 13.81
N ARG A 51 -16.41 -10.04 14.92
CA ARG A 51 -17.77 -10.59 15.00
C ARG A 51 -18.83 -9.49 14.84
N LEU A 52 -18.67 -8.34 15.50
CA LEU A 52 -19.60 -7.20 15.37
C LEU A 52 -19.64 -6.67 13.94
N ALA A 53 -18.49 -6.56 13.28
CA ALA A 53 -18.42 -6.20 11.87
C ALA A 53 -19.21 -7.16 10.97
N SER A 54 -19.12 -8.48 11.22
CA SER A 54 -19.87 -9.49 10.46
C SER A 54 -21.39 -9.45 10.64
N GLN A 55 -21.89 -8.79 11.69
CA GLN A 55 -23.32 -8.64 11.96
C GLN A 55 -23.93 -7.40 11.30
N VAL A 56 -23.10 -6.52 10.73
CA VAL A 56 -23.59 -5.34 10.02
C VAL A 56 -24.16 -5.77 8.68
N ASN A 57 -25.40 -5.39 8.41
CA ASN A 57 -26.05 -5.63 7.13
C ASN A 57 -25.56 -4.60 6.10
N MET A 58 -24.47 -4.92 5.41
CA MET A 58 -23.95 -4.10 4.31
C MET A 58 -24.88 -4.19 3.10
N LYS A 59 -25.22 -3.04 2.51
CA LYS A 59 -25.97 -2.97 1.25
C LYS A 59 -25.22 -2.11 0.27
N HIS A 60 -25.08 -2.62 -0.95
CA HIS A 60 -24.56 -1.85 -2.09
C HIS A 60 -25.71 -1.71 -3.09
N ASP A 61 -26.13 -0.48 -3.33
CA ASP A 61 -27.12 -0.16 -4.36
C ASP A 61 -26.56 0.90 -5.31
N THR A 62 -27.36 1.32 -6.29
CA THR A 62 -26.95 2.37 -7.24
C THR A 62 -26.75 3.73 -6.58
N ASN A 63 -27.24 3.93 -5.35
CA ASN A 63 -27.15 5.18 -4.60
C ASN A 63 -25.94 5.21 -3.65
N GLY A 64 -25.26 4.08 -3.47
CA GLY A 64 -23.99 4.00 -2.75
C GLY A 64 -23.90 2.78 -1.83
N CYS A 65 -23.15 2.97 -0.75
CA CYS A 65 -22.76 1.91 0.18
C CYS A 65 -23.31 2.21 1.57
N ASP A 66 -24.21 1.37 2.07
CA ASP A 66 -24.81 1.47 3.41
C ASP A 66 -24.16 0.48 4.37
N GLY A 67 -23.85 0.94 5.59
CA GLY A 67 -23.22 0.17 6.66
C GLY A 67 -21.71 -0.10 6.50
N CYS A 68 -21.10 0.28 5.38
CA CYS A 68 -19.67 0.04 5.13
C CYS A 68 -18.76 0.92 6.00
N ASP A 69 -19.21 2.13 6.31
CA ASP A 69 -18.57 3.05 7.27
C ASP A 69 -18.52 2.46 8.69
N LEU A 70 -19.61 1.80 9.12
CA LEU A 70 -19.69 1.16 10.41
C LEU A 70 -18.78 -0.07 10.50
N VAL A 71 -18.77 -0.91 9.46
CA VAL A 71 -17.84 -2.04 9.35
C VAL A 71 -16.39 -1.54 9.38
N ALA A 72 -16.09 -0.48 8.62
CA ALA A 72 -14.78 0.16 8.64
C ALA A 72 -14.39 0.63 10.05
N GLY A 73 -15.32 1.27 10.77
CA GLY A 73 -15.10 1.69 12.16
C GLY A 73 -14.76 0.54 13.10
N TYR A 74 -15.43 -0.60 12.98
CA TYR A 74 -15.13 -1.79 13.78
C TYR A 74 -13.75 -2.37 13.46
N TYR A 75 -13.41 -2.53 12.16
CA TYR A 75 -12.09 -3.02 11.78
C TYR A 75 -10.96 -2.09 12.21
N MET A 76 -11.15 -0.77 12.08
CA MET A 76 -10.19 0.22 12.53
C MET A 76 -9.95 0.16 14.05
N THR A 77 -11.01 -0.03 14.84
CA THR A 77 -10.91 -0.19 16.29
C THR A 77 -10.18 -1.48 16.65
N ALA A 78 -10.52 -2.58 15.96
CA ALA A 78 -9.88 -3.88 16.12
C ALA A 78 -8.37 -3.82 15.83
N LEU A 79 -7.99 -3.16 14.73
CA LEU A 79 -6.59 -3.01 14.35
C LEU A 79 -5.82 -2.15 15.35
N LYS A 80 -6.42 -1.06 15.85
CA LYS A 80 -5.81 -0.22 16.90
C LYS A 80 -5.55 -1.03 18.17
N TYR A 81 -6.53 -1.83 18.61
CA TYR A 81 -6.37 -2.71 19.77
C TYR A 81 -5.24 -3.73 19.57
N ALA A 82 -5.15 -4.37 18.40
CA ALA A 82 -4.05 -5.28 18.09
C ALA A 82 -2.67 -4.61 18.15
N ARG A 83 -2.59 -3.34 17.76
CA ARG A 83 -1.36 -2.53 17.77
C ARG A 83 -0.97 -1.99 19.14
N GLU A 84 -1.86 -2.04 20.14
CA GLU A 84 -1.54 -1.68 21.52
C GLU A 84 -0.70 -2.77 22.22
N SER A 85 -0.61 -3.97 21.64
CA SER A 85 0.30 -5.02 22.10
C SER A 85 1.71 -4.78 21.55
N GLU A 86 2.70 -4.71 22.44
CA GLU A 86 4.13 -4.63 22.08
C GLU A 86 4.88 -5.88 22.60
N PRO A 87 5.37 -6.78 21.73
CA PRO A 87 5.31 -6.76 20.26
C PRO A 87 3.90 -7.07 19.72
N ILE A 88 3.66 -6.75 18.43
CA ILE A 88 2.39 -7.09 17.79
C ILE A 88 2.29 -8.61 17.64
N GLN A 89 1.25 -9.19 18.24
CA GLN A 89 0.97 -10.63 18.12
C GLN A 89 0.34 -10.95 16.75
N CYS A 90 1.17 -11.37 15.80
CA CYS A 90 0.72 -11.77 14.47
C CYS A 90 0.16 -13.19 14.50
N ASN A 91 -1.17 -13.32 14.53
CA ASN A 91 -1.86 -14.60 14.52
C ASN A 91 -2.96 -14.64 13.44
N SER A 92 -3.66 -15.78 13.35
CA SER A 92 -4.74 -15.98 12.37
C SER A 92 -5.86 -14.94 12.46
N VAL A 93 -6.21 -14.47 13.66
CA VAL A 93 -7.28 -13.48 13.86
C VAL A 93 -6.88 -12.12 13.28
N LEU A 94 -5.63 -11.70 13.52
CA LEU A 94 -5.11 -10.44 12.98
C LEU A 94 -4.95 -10.52 11.45
N PHE A 95 -4.56 -11.67 10.94
CA PHE A 95 -4.51 -11.93 9.51
C PHE A 95 -5.90 -11.87 8.87
N ASP A 96 -6.90 -12.53 9.44
CA ASP A 96 -8.29 -12.48 8.97
C ASP A 96 -8.85 -11.05 9.00
N LEU A 97 -8.62 -10.31 10.09
CA LEU A 97 -8.99 -8.90 10.18
C LEU A 97 -8.38 -8.10 9.03
N THR A 98 -7.07 -8.23 8.82
CA THR A 98 -6.37 -7.49 7.76
C THR A 98 -6.88 -7.87 6.38
N TRP A 99 -7.13 -9.16 6.15
CA TRP A 99 -7.73 -9.65 4.91
C TRP A 99 -9.10 -9.01 4.66
N GLN A 100 -9.97 -8.97 5.67
CA GLN A 100 -11.29 -8.35 5.55
C GLN A 100 -11.21 -6.83 5.32
N MET A 101 -10.27 -6.13 5.97
CA MET A 101 -10.01 -4.72 5.72
C MET A 101 -9.57 -4.48 4.28
N THR A 102 -8.67 -5.31 3.75
CA THR A 102 -8.24 -5.19 2.35
C THR A 102 -9.36 -5.50 1.36
N ASN A 103 -10.23 -6.47 1.66
CA ASN A 103 -11.38 -6.77 0.81
C ASN A 103 -12.40 -5.63 0.81
N LEU A 104 -12.62 -4.98 1.94
CA LEU A 104 -13.49 -3.81 2.03
C LEU A 104 -12.96 -2.66 1.17
N VAL A 105 -11.65 -2.40 1.22
CA VAL A 105 -11.00 -1.42 0.32
C VAL A 105 -11.15 -1.84 -1.13
N LEU A 106 -10.80 -3.08 -1.48
CA LEU A 106 -10.79 -3.54 -2.86
C LEU A 106 -12.19 -3.64 -3.48
N SER A 107 -13.25 -3.85 -2.70
CA SER A 107 -14.62 -3.82 -3.20
C SER A 107 -15.15 -2.41 -3.46
N HIS A 108 -14.57 -1.40 -2.80
CA HIS A 108 -14.99 0.01 -2.90
C HIS A 108 -14.03 0.90 -3.70
N ARG A 109 -12.94 0.33 -4.21
CA ARG A 109 -11.90 1.06 -4.95
C ARG A 109 -12.42 1.78 -6.19
N GLU A 110 -13.45 1.24 -6.85
CA GLU A 110 -14.09 1.87 -8.00
C GLU A 110 -15.07 2.94 -7.54
N THR A 111 -15.89 2.62 -6.55
CA THR A 111 -16.82 3.57 -5.92
C THR A 111 -16.12 4.81 -5.41
N SER A 112 -14.92 4.68 -4.83
CA SER A 112 -14.14 5.82 -4.32
C SER A 112 -13.68 6.80 -5.41
N THR A 113 -13.69 6.41 -6.68
CA THR A 113 -13.33 7.31 -7.79
C THR A 113 -14.42 8.32 -8.14
N TYR A 114 -15.68 8.02 -7.82
CA TYR A 114 -16.83 8.89 -8.13
C TYR A 114 -17.67 9.28 -6.91
N GLN A 115 -17.47 8.62 -5.77
CA GLN A 115 -18.11 8.95 -4.49
C GLN A 115 -17.04 9.10 -3.40
N TYR A 116 -17.11 10.20 -2.64
CA TYR A 116 -16.21 10.38 -1.50
C TYR A 116 -16.58 9.43 -0.36
N LEU A 117 -15.64 8.55 0.01
CA LEU A 117 -15.77 7.59 1.11
C LEU A 117 -14.70 7.89 2.17
N HIS A 118 -15.03 8.71 3.17
CA HIS A 118 -14.05 9.16 4.18
C HIS A 118 -13.29 8.01 4.86
N TRP A 119 -13.98 6.90 5.13
CA TRP A 119 -13.40 5.72 5.76
C TRP A 119 -12.39 4.99 4.86
N PHE A 120 -12.47 5.14 3.53
CA PHE A 120 -11.60 4.47 2.57
C PHE A 120 -10.16 4.98 2.70
N ASP A 121 -9.97 6.30 2.72
CA ASP A 121 -8.65 6.93 2.87
C ASP A 121 -8.05 6.60 4.24
N LEU A 122 -8.88 6.59 5.29
CA LEU A 122 -8.44 6.23 6.65
C LEU A 122 -7.96 4.78 6.72
N ILE A 123 -8.73 3.81 6.21
CA ILE A 123 -8.32 2.40 6.21
C ILE A 123 -7.05 2.21 5.39
N THR A 124 -6.97 2.79 4.19
CA THR A 124 -5.79 2.61 3.33
C THR A 124 -4.52 3.20 3.94
N ALA A 125 -4.62 4.34 4.62
CA ALA A 125 -3.51 4.94 5.36
C ALA A 125 -3.07 4.08 6.55
N GLU A 126 -4.03 3.54 7.30
CA GLU A 126 -3.74 2.77 8.51
C GLU A 126 -3.21 1.37 8.22
N LEU A 127 -3.72 0.70 7.18
CA LEU A 127 -3.11 -0.52 6.66
C LEU A 127 -1.65 -0.26 6.23
N TRP A 128 -1.38 0.89 5.60
CA TRP A 128 -0.04 1.22 5.16
C TRP A 128 0.94 1.44 6.33
N GLU A 129 0.57 2.25 7.32
CA GLU A 129 1.40 2.44 8.51
C GLU A 129 1.58 1.13 9.28
N PHE A 130 0.55 0.29 9.32
CA PHE A 130 0.64 -1.03 9.92
C PHE A 130 1.64 -1.95 9.19
N ALA A 131 1.62 -2.02 7.86
CA ALA A 131 2.60 -2.79 7.09
C ALA A 131 4.05 -2.30 7.30
N LYS A 132 4.22 -0.99 7.49
CA LYS A 132 5.53 -0.40 7.82
C LYS A 132 5.99 -0.83 9.21
N GLN A 133 5.12 -0.77 10.21
CA GLN A 133 5.40 -1.23 11.57
C GLN A 133 5.79 -2.72 11.57
N LEU A 134 5.01 -3.58 10.91
CA LEU A 134 5.31 -5.01 10.78
C LEU A 134 6.66 -5.28 10.09
N LYS A 135 7.04 -4.45 9.11
CA LYS A 135 8.35 -4.57 8.46
C LYS A 135 9.51 -4.22 9.41
N GLU A 136 9.30 -3.30 10.34
CA GLU A 136 10.31 -2.91 11.33
C GLU A 136 10.45 -3.96 12.44
N GLU A 137 9.37 -4.68 12.76
CA GLU A 137 9.33 -5.77 13.75
C GLU A 137 9.79 -7.13 13.17
N SER A 138 9.63 -7.36 11.86
CA SER A 138 10.08 -8.58 11.18
C SER A 138 11.60 -8.80 11.33
N PHE A 139 11.98 -10.01 11.74
CA PHE A 139 13.39 -10.40 11.80
C PHE A 139 13.94 -10.82 10.42
N GLU A 140 13.07 -11.23 9.50
CA GLU A 140 13.46 -11.59 8.14
C GLU A 140 13.70 -10.36 7.25
N ARG A 141 14.62 -10.48 6.31
CA ARG A 141 14.86 -9.45 5.30
C ARG A 141 14.05 -9.74 4.05
N ASP A 142 13.39 -8.71 3.52
CA ASP A 142 12.80 -8.78 2.17
C ASP A 142 13.89 -9.17 1.16
N LEU A 143 13.55 -10.11 0.27
CA LEU A 143 14.43 -10.60 -0.79
C LEU A 143 14.56 -9.54 -1.88
N HIS A 144 15.77 -9.37 -2.41
CA HIS A 144 15.94 -8.53 -3.59
C HIS A 144 15.40 -9.28 -4.81
N VAL A 145 14.27 -8.84 -5.35
CA VAL A 145 13.74 -9.35 -6.62
C VAL A 145 14.65 -8.86 -7.75
N ALA A 146 15.65 -9.68 -8.11
CA ALA A 146 16.44 -9.44 -9.31
C ALA A 146 15.55 -9.71 -10.54
N LEU A 147 15.35 -8.70 -11.38
CA LEU A 147 14.57 -8.81 -12.63
C LEU A 147 15.31 -9.62 -13.72
N SER A 148 16.28 -10.45 -13.35
CA SER A 148 17.07 -11.25 -14.28
C SER A 148 16.37 -12.59 -14.51
N GLU A 149 16.11 -12.90 -15.76
CA GLU A 149 15.53 -14.15 -16.23
C GLU A 149 16.29 -15.36 -15.65
N GLY A 150 15.60 -16.23 -14.91
CA GLY A 150 16.06 -17.61 -14.69
C GLY A 150 16.42 -18.07 -13.27
N SER A 151 16.21 -17.29 -12.20
CA SER A 151 16.45 -17.80 -10.84
C SER A 151 15.22 -18.49 -10.25
N SER A 152 15.28 -19.82 -10.14
CA SER A 152 14.25 -20.66 -9.51
C SER A 152 14.15 -20.38 -8.00
N ILE A 153 12.93 -20.09 -7.54
CA ILE A 153 12.59 -19.64 -6.17
C ILE A 153 12.72 -20.78 -5.13
N ASP A 154 12.81 -22.04 -5.57
CA ASP A 154 12.72 -23.21 -4.69
C ASP A 154 13.94 -23.48 -3.79
N SER A 155 15.09 -22.83 -4.03
CA SER A 155 16.33 -23.18 -3.31
C SER A 155 16.59 -22.43 -2.00
N LEU A 156 15.78 -21.43 -1.63
CA LEU A 156 16.01 -20.61 -0.42
C LEU A 156 15.24 -21.05 0.84
N ALA A 157 14.40 -22.08 0.72
CA ALA A 157 13.52 -22.50 1.82
C ALA A 157 14.23 -23.34 2.92
N LYS A 158 15.50 -23.72 2.75
CA LYS A 158 16.07 -24.86 3.49
C LYS A 158 17.04 -24.57 4.65
N GLU A 159 17.31 -23.33 5.03
CA GLU A 159 18.28 -23.04 6.09
C GLU A 159 17.79 -22.02 7.13
N THR A 160 17.00 -22.48 8.11
CA THR A 160 17.13 -22.04 9.51
C THR A 160 16.55 -23.12 10.43
N ARG A 161 17.43 -23.92 11.04
CA ARG A 161 17.06 -24.88 12.09
C ARG A 161 17.47 -24.27 13.43
N SER A 162 16.55 -24.36 14.40
CA SER A 162 16.66 -23.94 15.81
C SER A 162 16.12 -22.54 16.07
N ASP A 163 14.79 -22.41 16.10
CA ASP A 163 14.16 -21.46 17.01
C ASP A 163 12.73 -21.90 17.32
N SER A 164 12.17 -21.41 18.42
CA SER A 164 10.88 -21.82 18.97
C SER A 164 9.74 -21.84 17.93
N GLY A 165 8.88 -22.86 17.96
CA GLY A 165 7.84 -23.05 16.94
C GLY A 165 6.81 -21.90 16.85
N GLU A 166 6.64 -21.15 17.94
CA GLU A 166 5.70 -20.03 18.04
C GLU A 166 6.21 -18.78 17.28
N GLU A 167 7.48 -18.40 17.43
CA GLU A 167 8.07 -17.25 16.72
C GLU A 167 8.06 -17.44 15.19
N HIS A 168 8.23 -18.69 14.74
CA HIS A 168 8.15 -19.02 13.32
C HIS A 168 6.71 -18.91 12.77
N GLU A 169 5.71 -19.26 13.57
CA GLU A 169 4.31 -19.11 13.18
C GLU A 169 3.91 -17.64 13.10
N GLU A 170 4.31 -16.82 14.08
CA GLU A 170 4.03 -15.38 14.09
C GLU A 170 4.64 -14.66 12.88
N GLU A 171 5.90 -14.94 12.54
CA GLU A 171 6.54 -14.39 11.34
C GLU A 171 5.82 -14.83 10.05
N THR A 172 5.24 -16.03 10.07
CA THR A 172 4.48 -16.54 8.93
C THR A 172 3.21 -15.73 8.69
N TYR A 173 2.45 -15.41 9.75
CA TYR A 173 1.31 -14.50 9.65
C TYR A 173 1.73 -13.06 9.33
N LEU A 174 2.81 -12.58 9.94
CA LEU A 174 3.36 -11.25 9.68
C LEU A 174 3.64 -11.05 8.19
N ARG A 175 4.34 -12.00 7.56
CA ARG A 175 4.61 -11.99 6.11
C ARG A 175 3.32 -12.02 5.29
N ALA A 176 2.36 -12.85 5.67
CA ALA A 176 1.09 -12.98 4.98
C ALA A 176 0.30 -11.67 5.01
N ILE A 177 0.25 -11.00 6.16
CA ILE A 177 -0.37 -9.69 6.35
C ILE A 177 0.33 -8.65 5.44
N ARG A 178 1.67 -8.59 5.46
CA ARG A 178 2.43 -7.65 4.63
C ARG A 178 2.19 -7.85 3.12
N ILE A 179 2.17 -9.10 2.65
CA ILE A 179 1.85 -9.44 1.24
C ILE A 179 0.47 -8.91 0.86
N THR A 180 -0.54 -9.20 1.70
CA THR A 180 -1.92 -8.77 1.50
C THR A 180 -2.04 -7.24 1.41
N ILE A 181 -1.41 -6.50 2.34
CA ILE A 181 -1.45 -5.04 2.34
C ILE A 181 -0.71 -4.45 1.13
N TYR A 182 0.49 -4.93 0.81
CA TYR A 182 1.25 -4.40 -0.34
C TYR A 182 0.52 -4.65 -1.66
N ASN A 183 -0.12 -5.82 -1.83
CA ASN A 183 -0.92 -6.11 -3.01
C ASN A 183 -2.14 -5.17 -3.10
N CYS A 184 -2.89 -5.03 -2.00
CA CYS A 184 -4.03 -4.11 -1.93
C CYS A 184 -3.63 -2.67 -2.32
N ARG A 185 -2.53 -2.16 -1.75
CA ARG A 185 -2.02 -0.82 -2.06
C ARG A 185 -1.59 -0.68 -3.52
N ALA A 186 -0.97 -1.70 -4.09
CA ALA A 186 -0.57 -1.70 -5.49
C ALA A 186 -1.78 -1.55 -6.42
N LEU A 187 -2.86 -2.29 -6.14
CA LEU A 187 -4.11 -2.21 -6.90
C LEU A 187 -4.80 -0.84 -6.79
N VAL A 188 -4.81 -0.24 -5.58
CA VAL A 188 -5.36 1.11 -5.37
C VAL A 188 -4.56 2.16 -6.16
N CYS A 189 -3.23 2.07 -6.15
CA CYS A 189 -2.38 2.96 -6.94
C CYS A 189 -2.55 2.75 -8.44
N GLU A 190 -2.67 1.50 -8.91
CA GLU A 190 -2.89 1.18 -10.33
C GLU A 190 -4.18 1.82 -10.84
N GLN A 191 -5.26 1.68 -10.08
CA GLN A 191 -6.56 2.27 -10.44
C GLN A 191 -6.54 3.80 -10.43
N SER A 192 -5.80 4.40 -9.50
CA SER A 192 -5.62 5.85 -9.44
C SER A 192 -4.67 6.40 -10.52
N ASN A 193 -4.26 5.54 -11.47
CA ASN A 193 -3.30 5.83 -12.53
C ASN A 193 -1.91 6.26 -12.02
N GLU A 194 -1.56 5.89 -10.79
CA GLU A 194 -0.25 6.10 -10.18
C GLU A 194 0.68 4.92 -10.50
N VAL A 195 0.91 4.66 -11.79
CA VAL A 195 1.58 3.44 -12.27
C VAL A 195 2.96 3.22 -11.63
N ASN A 196 3.76 4.27 -11.47
CA ASN A 196 5.08 4.16 -10.83
C ASN A 196 4.98 3.70 -9.37
N GLN A 197 3.98 4.20 -8.65
CA GLN A 197 3.74 3.85 -7.26
C GLN A 197 3.20 2.42 -7.14
N ALA A 198 2.31 2.01 -8.07
CA ALA A 198 1.83 0.63 -8.18
C ALA A 198 2.99 -0.35 -8.40
N ILE A 199 3.92 -0.06 -9.32
CA ILE A 199 5.13 -0.86 -9.57
C ILE A 199 5.97 -1.02 -8.29
N VAL A 200 6.16 0.05 -7.51
CA VAL A 200 6.89 -0.01 -6.24
C VAL A 200 6.22 -0.97 -5.25
N TYR A 201 4.90 -0.92 -5.14
CA TYR A 201 4.17 -1.79 -4.22
C TYR A 201 4.07 -3.24 -4.69
N TYR A 202 3.91 -3.50 -5.99
CA TYR A 202 4.03 -4.85 -6.52
C TYR A 202 5.42 -5.45 -6.27
N ARG A 203 6.48 -4.65 -6.43
CA ARG A 203 7.84 -5.08 -6.09
C ARG A 203 7.96 -5.43 -4.61
N LYS A 204 7.41 -4.59 -3.72
CA LYS A 204 7.40 -4.86 -2.28
C LYS A 204 6.66 -6.17 -1.96
N CYS A 205 5.50 -6.40 -2.57
CA CYS A 205 4.74 -7.64 -2.44
C CYS A 205 5.58 -8.87 -2.87
N ALA A 206 6.18 -8.83 -4.06
CA ALA A 206 7.02 -9.91 -4.57
C ALA A 206 8.33 -10.11 -3.79
N SER A 207 8.81 -9.08 -3.07
CA SER A 207 10.03 -9.16 -2.26
C SER A 207 9.86 -9.82 -0.89
N VAL A 208 8.62 -9.94 -0.39
CA VAL A 208 8.39 -10.65 0.88
C VAL A 208 8.72 -12.13 0.67
N ARG A 209 9.36 -12.78 1.65
CA ARG A 209 9.63 -14.21 1.57
C ARG A 209 8.30 -14.98 1.45
N PRO A 210 8.19 -16.00 0.58
CA PRO A 210 6.96 -16.76 0.41
C PRO A 210 6.45 -17.37 1.71
N THR A 211 5.13 -17.37 1.88
CA THR A 211 4.41 -17.97 3.00
C THR A 211 3.82 -19.33 2.61
N PRO A 212 3.44 -20.21 3.55
CA PRO A 212 2.74 -21.45 3.24
C PRO A 212 1.29 -21.23 2.79
N PHE A 213 0.72 -20.02 2.96
CA PHE A 213 -0.63 -19.71 2.51
C PHE A 213 -0.70 -19.56 0.98
N GLU A 214 -1.45 -20.45 0.33
CA GLU A 214 -1.59 -20.52 -1.13
C GLU A 214 -2.08 -19.20 -1.74
N LEU A 215 -3.04 -18.54 -1.09
CA LEU A 215 -3.59 -17.27 -1.55
C LEU A 215 -2.50 -16.20 -1.62
N GLN A 216 -1.67 -16.07 -0.60
CA GLN A 216 -0.57 -15.10 -0.57
C GLN A 216 0.49 -15.41 -1.63
N GLN A 217 0.80 -16.69 -1.86
CA GLN A 217 1.68 -17.09 -2.97
C GLN A 217 1.09 -16.64 -4.32
N HIS A 218 -0.21 -16.85 -4.54
CA HIS A 218 -0.89 -16.40 -5.74
C HIS A 218 -0.87 -14.87 -5.89
N LEU A 219 -1.06 -14.12 -4.80
CA LEU A 219 -0.95 -12.66 -4.79
C LEU A 219 0.46 -12.19 -5.18
N GLN A 220 1.51 -12.87 -4.73
CA GLN A 220 2.89 -12.55 -5.09
C GLN A 220 3.20 -12.85 -6.56
N GLN A 221 2.73 -13.99 -7.08
CA GLN A 221 2.88 -14.36 -8.50
C GLN A 221 2.17 -13.34 -9.40
N THR A 222 0.93 -12.99 -9.06
CA THR A 222 0.14 -11.97 -9.77
C THR A 222 0.82 -10.60 -9.69
N ALA A 223 1.36 -10.24 -8.53
CA ALA A 223 2.12 -8.99 -8.35
C ALA A 223 3.35 -8.94 -9.25
N LEU A 224 4.12 -10.03 -9.34
CA LEU A 224 5.30 -10.12 -10.20
C LEU A 224 4.92 -9.94 -11.69
N ALA A 225 3.93 -10.69 -12.16
CA ALA A 225 3.47 -10.63 -13.55
C ALA A 225 2.90 -9.25 -13.91
N THR A 226 2.11 -8.65 -13.02
CA THR A 226 1.56 -7.31 -13.22
C THR A 226 2.64 -6.23 -13.22
N MET A 227 3.60 -6.31 -12.30
CA MET A 227 4.74 -5.39 -12.29
C MET A 227 5.52 -5.43 -13.61
N GLN A 228 5.83 -6.62 -14.13
CA GLN A 228 6.54 -6.78 -15.41
C GLN A 228 5.75 -6.14 -16.56
N ARG A 229 4.45 -6.42 -16.65
CA ARG A 229 3.55 -5.84 -17.65
C ARG A 229 3.51 -4.31 -17.61
N LEU A 230 3.40 -3.72 -16.42
CA LEU A 230 3.39 -2.26 -16.25
C LEU A 230 4.75 -1.63 -16.60
N MET A 231 5.86 -2.29 -16.26
CA MET A 231 7.20 -1.86 -16.63
C MET A 231 7.44 -1.93 -18.14
N GLU A 232 6.90 -2.93 -18.83
CA GLU A 232 6.97 -3.02 -20.30
C GLU A 232 6.11 -1.95 -20.97
N ALA A 233 4.85 -1.80 -20.54
CA ALA A 233 3.95 -0.78 -21.09
C ALA A 233 4.51 0.65 -20.97
N SER A 234 5.18 0.96 -19.85
CA SER A 234 5.83 2.26 -19.64
C SER A 234 7.07 2.49 -20.52
N ARG A 235 7.77 1.44 -20.96
CA ARG A 235 8.91 1.57 -21.90
C ARG A 235 8.48 2.02 -23.29
N PHE A 236 7.35 1.53 -23.81
CA PHE A 236 6.86 1.88 -25.15
C PHE A 236 6.32 3.32 -25.26
N SER A 237 5.86 3.91 -24.15
CA SER A 237 5.35 5.28 -24.12
C SER A 237 6.46 6.33 -24.40
N ILE A 238 7.71 6.03 -24.02
CA ILE A 238 8.85 6.95 -24.19
C ILE A 238 9.29 7.02 -25.67
N THR A 239 9.20 5.91 -26.40
CA THR A 239 9.70 5.81 -27.79
C THR A 239 8.82 6.55 -28.80
N HIS A 240 7.53 6.72 -28.54
CA HIS A 240 6.61 7.42 -29.45
C HIS A 240 6.59 8.95 -29.26
N LYS A 241 6.97 9.47 -28.08
CA LYS A 241 7.07 10.93 -27.86
C LYS A 241 8.29 11.57 -28.53
N LEU A 242 9.34 10.80 -28.81
CA LEU A 242 10.55 11.30 -29.49
C LEU A 242 10.45 11.33 -31.03
N LYS A 243 9.39 10.77 -31.62
CA LYS A 243 9.21 10.69 -33.08
C LYS A 243 8.22 11.70 -33.68
N SER A 244 7.58 12.54 -32.87
CA SER A 244 6.55 13.48 -33.34
C SER A 244 7.02 14.94 -33.42
N SER A 245 8.33 15.18 -33.41
CA SER A 245 8.91 16.50 -33.69
C SER A 245 10.18 16.32 -34.52
N SER A 246 10.00 16.15 -35.83
CA SER A 246 11.06 16.31 -36.81
C SER A 246 10.43 16.75 -38.12
N THR A 247 10.34 18.06 -38.27
CA THR A 247 10.18 18.79 -39.52
C THR A 247 11.26 18.37 -40.51
N PHE A 248 10.80 18.04 -41.72
CA PHE A 248 11.51 18.00 -43.01
C PHE A 248 12.99 18.42 -43.01
N THR A 249 13.88 17.48 -43.32
CA THR A 249 14.98 17.69 -44.27
C THR A 249 15.31 16.38 -45.00
N LEU A 250 15.57 16.57 -46.29
CA LEU A 250 15.72 15.60 -47.35
C LEU A 250 17.13 14.97 -47.38
N GLU A 251 17.22 13.82 -48.07
CA GLU A 251 18.37 13.26 -48.81
C GLU A 251 19.41 12.33 -48.13
N SER A 252 19.38 11.09 -48.66
CA SER A 252 20.50 10.33 -49.26
C SER A 252 21.44 9.45 -48.40
N SER A 253 21.24 8.14 -48.62
CA SER A 253 22.24 7.15 -49.10
C SER A 253 23.07 6.30 -48.11
N THR A 254 22.88 4.98 -48.27
CA THR A 254 23.86 3.86 -48.30
C THR A 254 24.71 3.46 -47.08
N SER A 255 24.37 2.27 -46.55
CA SER A 255 25.23 1.13 -46.16
C SER A 255 26.59 1.35 -45.47
N SER A 256 26.72 0.82 -44.24
CA SER A 256 27.62 -0.30 -43.86
C SER A 256 28.01 -0.23 -42.37
N ALA A 257 28.26 -1.41 -41.79
CA ALA A 257 28.59 -1.67 -40.40
C ALA A 257 29.86 -0.96 -39.87
N ALA A 258 29.84 -0.54 -38.61
CA ALA A 258 30.97 -0.66 -37.67
C ALA A 258 30.54 -0.26 -36.25
N SER A 259 30.91 -1.13 -35.31
CA SER A 259 31.03 -0.89 -33.87
C SER A 259 31.69 0.44 -33.52
N SER A 260 31.09 1.20 -32.60
CA SER A 260 31.85 2.07 -31.70
C SER A 260 31.12 2.26 -30.37
N SER A 261 31.77 1.73 -29.35
CA SER A 261 31.63 2.08 -27.95
C SER A 261 31.76 3.58 -27.75
N VAL A 262 30.71 4.21 -27.22
CA VAL A 262 30.76 5.55 -26.63
C VAL A 262 30.35 5.46 -25.17
N SER A 263 31.35 5.11 -24.36
CA SER A 263 31.35 5.32 -22.92
C SER A 263 31.28 6.83 -22.65
N SER A 264 30.10 7.31 -22.27
CA SER A 264 29.92 8.66 -21.73
C SER A 264 29.56 8.57 -20.26
N SER A 265 30.57 8.19 -19.50
CA SER A 265 30.97 8.66 -18.18
C SER A 265 30.10 9.77 -17.55
N SER A 266 28.99 9.40 -16.93
CA SER A 266 28.50 10.09 -15.73
C SER A 266 28.98 9.28 -14.52
N ASN A 267 30.19 9.57 -14.01
CA ASN A 267 30.74 8.97 -12.79
C ASN A 267 29.86 9.34 -11.59
N SER A 268 28.75 8.63 -11.40
CA SER A 268 28.13 8.54 -10.08
C SER A 268 29.11 7.74 -9.22
N ARG A 269 29.89 8.45 -8.39
CA ARG A 269 30.75 7.78 -7.40
C ARG A 269 29.83 7.01 -6.45
N THR A 270 29.71 5.70 -6.68
CA THR A 270 29.07 4.81 -5.72
C THR A 270 29.98 4.71 -4.50
N VAL A 271 29.37 4.66 -3.33
CA VAL A 271 30.06 4.54 -2.05
C VAL A 271 29.66 3.20 -1.44
N ASN A 272 30.64 2.44 -0.95
CA ASN A 272 30.44 1.11 -0.41
C ASN A 272 30.22 1.19 1.10
N CYS A 273 29.21 0.47 1.60
CA CYS A 273 28.94 0.38 3.03
C CYS A 273 30.13 -0.29 3.73
N SER A 274 30.63 0.36 4.77
CA SER A 274 31.81 -0.13 5.49
C SER A 274 31.57 -1.38 6.34
N CYS A 275 30.30 -1.75 6.54
CA CYS A 275 29.92 -2.95 7.28
C CYS A 275 29.58 -4.14 6.37
N CYS A 276 28.92 -3.90 5.24
CA CYS A 276 28.32 -4.96 4.42
C CYS A 276 28.63 -4.88 2.93
N GLY A 277 29.46 -3.92 2.50
CA GLY A 277 29.93 -3.79 1.11
C GLY A 277 28.91 -3.29 0.09
N ILE A 278 27.62 -3.17 0.44
CA ILE A 278 26.57 -2.68 -0.47
C ILE A 278 26.96 -1.32 -1.06
N GLU A 279 26.76 -1.14 -2.36
CA GLU A 279 27.01 0.12 -3.07
C GLU A 279 25.73 0.97 -3.15
N LYS A 280 25.84 2.27 -2.84
CA LYS A 280 24.75 3.25 -3.05
C LYS A 280 25.34 4.57 -3.55
N SER A 281 24.52 5.35 -4.25
CA SER A 281 24.88 6.70 -4.70
C SER A 281 25.01 7.71 -3.54
N VAL A 282 24.24 7.52 -2.46
CA VAL A 282 24.27 8.36 -1.25
C VAL A 282 24.17 7.44 -0.03
N MET A 283 25.03 7.64 0.96
CA MET A 283 25.00 6.92 2.24
C MET A 283 25.19 7.87 3.42
N PRO A 284 24.47 7.66 4.54
CA PRO A 284 24.81 8.34 5.79
C PRO A 284 26.22 7.96 6.24
N VAL A 285 26.94 8.96 6.76
CA VAL A 285 28.27 8.78 7.34
C VAL A 285 28.22 8.83 8.87
N CYS A 286 29.22 8.24 9.53
CA CYS A 286 29.37 8.36 10.98
C CYS A 286 29.38 9.84 11.41
N SER A 287 28.51 10.21 12.36
CA SER A 287 28.38 11.60 12.81
C SER A 287 29.65 12.15 13.49
N ARG A 288 30.50 11.26 14.03
CA ARG A 288 31.73 11.62 14.74
C ARG A 288 32.91 11.88 13.79
N CYS A 289 33.23 10.93 12.91
CA CYS A 289 34.37 11.08 12.00
C CYS A 289 34.00 11.70 10.65
N ARG A 290 32.72 11.64 10.25
CA ARG A 290 32.18 12.05 8.94
C ARG A 290 32.80 11.37 7.72
N SER A 291 33.62 10.33 7.92
CA SER A 291 34.34 9.63 6.86
C SER A 291 33.80 8.23 6.54
N GLN A 292 33.18 7.55 7.50
CA GLN A 292 32.78 6.15 7.34
C GLN A 292 31.33 6.02 6.85
N PRO A 293 31.08 5.52 5.62
CA PRO A 293 29.74 5.38 5.04
C PRO A 293 29.03 4.09 5.45
N TYR A 294 27.71 4.19 5.67
CA TYR A 294 26.85 3.07 6.05
C TYR A 294 25.56 3.06 5.25
N CYS A 295 25.10 1.89 4.80
CA CYS A 295 23.86 1.81 4.04
C CYS A 295 22.59 2.00 4.89
N SER A 296 22.71 1.93 6.22
CA SER A 296 21.64 2.05 7.23
C SER A 296 22.20 2.26 8.64
N VAL A 297 21.38 2.77 9.56
CA VAL A 297 21.71 2.90 11.00
C VAL A 297 22.05 1.55 11.64
N ARG A 298 21.45 0.45 11.15
CA ARG A 298 21.75 -0.91 11.61
C ARG A 298 23.21 -1.30 11.31
N CYS A 299 23.73 -0.95 10.14
CA CYS A 299 25.14 -1.16 9.80
C CYS A 299 26.08 -0.29 10.65
N VAL A 300 25.64 0.92 11.04
CA VAL A 300 26.40 1.77 12.00
C VAL A 300 26.49 1.05 13.36
N LYS A 301 25.37 0.52 13.87
CA LYS A 301 25.33 -0.20 15.15
C LYS A 301 26.15 -1.49 15.11
N ALA A 302 26.02 -2.29 14.05
CA ALA A 302 26.76 -3.55 13.91
C ALA A 302 28.28 -3.33 13.78
N HIS A 303 28.71 -2.29 13.06
CA HIS A 303 30.12 -1.96 12.91
C HIS A 303 30.68 -1.12 14.07
N LYS A 304 29.86 -0.78 15.08
CA LYS A 304 30.22 0.19 16.13
C LYS A 304 31.51 -0.20 16.87
N LEU A 305 31.63 -1.46 17.30
CA LEU A 305 32.78 -1.92 18.09
C LEU A 305 34.09 -1.87 17.29
N VAL A 306 34.04 -2.28 16.02
CA VAL A 306 35.21 -2.27 15.13
C VAL A 306 35.57 -0.84 14.72
N HIS A 307 34.57 -0.03 14.34
CA HIS A 307 34.76 1.35 13.93
C HIS A 307 35.26 2.23 15.07
N GLN A 308 34.86 1.98 16.31
CA GLN A 308 35.30 2.76 17.47
C GLN A 308 36.82 2.75 17.65
N LEU A 309 37.51 1.69 17.20
CA LEU A 309 38.97 1.57 17.25
C LEU A 309 39.68 2.53 16.27
N SER A 310 39.00 2.97 15.21
CA SER A 310 39.53 3.83 14.15
C SER A 310 38.76 5.16 13.97
N CYS A 311 37.78 5.43 14.83
CA CYS A 311 36.91 6.60 14.72
C CYS A 311 37.57 7.84 15.35
N CYS A 312 38.33 8.59 14.56
CA CYS A 312 38.87 9.89 14.95
C CYS A 312 37.87 11.02 14.57
N PRO A 313 37.59 11.98 15.46
CA PRO A 313 36.80 13.15 15.09
C PRO A 313 37.52 13.92 13.98
N SER A 314 36.80 14.31 12.93
CA SER A 314 37.38 15.20 11.92
C SER A 314 37.72 16.51 12.61
N SER A 315 39.00 16.88 12.60
CA SER A 315 39.45 18.20 13.03
C SER A 315 38.64 19.23 12.25
N SER A 316 37.78 19.96 12.94
CA SER A 316 37.06 21.09 12.39
C SER A 316 38.08 22.16 11.99
N SER A 317 38.52 22.14 10.73
CA SER A 317 39.15 23.28 10.10
C SER A 317 38.13 24.43 10.15
N SER A 318 38.39 25.37 11.04
CA SER A 318 37.73 26.67 11.09
C SER A 318 38.25 27.53 9.95
#